data_AF-A0A3R7JW64-F1
#
_entry.id   AF-A0A3R7JW64-F1
#
_cell.length_a   1.000
_cell.length_b   1.000
_cell.length_c   1.000
_cell.angle_alpha   90.00
_cell.angle_beta   90.00
_cell.angle_gamma   90.00
#
_symmetry.space_group_name_H-M   'P 1'
#
loop_
_entity.id
_entity.type
_entity.pdbx_description
1 polymer ?
#
loop_
_entity_poly.entity_id
_entity_poly.type
_entity_poly.pdbx_seq_one_letter_code
_entity_poly.pdbx_strand_id
1 'polypeptide(L)'
;MQSLRPRTRYVESILHDVGASLRQFQGSNGLRCLFDQGKLSLLSAMGEFKQSSDAIFDTRMKVVSQTRVSILKLSDYYAAVGKTVETLFLQIDDLLSELYHFKEICENHLEMTNECASEDAGFGSINSMKIKLGALSRELVSDIRTNCCGIQASSLEQIDKIYMSAKCDVGRAQTAFDVKRRNAQVYEEELFVTRSKGSQNQVKQMEFKLHSLLERLHESGNQYHDALRDNMKKTSFLLEQTSMTTWSAANVFFLQLGTFFKDAMSGFEVLVGAFSSVKNNLDVSRRINLEKQAAAASAVAATSFFYATATPRQNEEEAGPTMPLTHELVDLFSPQRDDGFASHLNLTEYSENQGTREFFDVDDLLK
;
A
#
# COMPACT_ATOMS: atom_id res chain seq x y z
N MET A 1 0.06 -23.13 56.79
CA MET A 1 -1.30 -22.90 56.23
C MET A 1 -2.25 -22.54 57.36
N GLN A 2 -2.47 -21.24 57.60
CA GLN A 2 -3.45 -20.77 58.58
C GLN A 2 -4.38 -19.74 57.93
N SER A 3 -5.62 -20.20 57.73
CA SER A 3 -6.88 -19.48 57.94
C SER A 3 -7.09 -18.12 57.26
N LEU A 4 -7.61 -18.16 56.02
CA LEU A 4 -8.34 -17.07 55.35
C LEU A 4 -9.76 -16.81 55.95
N ARG A 5 -10.10 -17.34 57.13
CA ARG A 5 -11.47 -17.30 57.69
C ARG A 5 -11.99 -15.98 58.31
N PRO A 6 -11.20 -14.93 58.63
CA PRO A 6 -11.80 -13.73 59.25
C PRO A 6 -12.56 -12.82 58.26
N ARG A 7 -12.24 -12.86 56.95
CA ARG A 7 -12.80 -11.92 55.97
C ARG A 7 -14.10 -12.40 55.30
N THR A 8 -14.36 -13.70 55.24
CA THR A 8 -15.58 -14.22 54.63
C THR A 8 -16.84 -13.92 55.44
N ARG A 9 -16.78 -13.97 56.77
CA ARG A 9 -17.91 -13.60 57.64
C ARG A 9 -18.31 -12.13 57.56
N TYR A 10 -17.34 -11.24 57.32
CA TYR A 10 -17.60 -9.80 57.16
C TYR A 10 -18.22 -9.51 55.79
N VAL A 11 -17.77 -10.19 54.74
CA VAL A 11 -18.38 -10.09 53.41
C VAL A 11 -19.78 -10.72 53.38
N GLU A 12 -19.99 -11.86 54.04
CA GLU A 12 -21.30 -12.49 54.18
C GLU A 12 -22.26 -11.63 55.02
N SER A 13 -21.80 -10.96 56.09
CA SER A 13 -22.66 -10.05 56.85
C SER A 13 -23.01 -8.81 56.05
N ILE A 14 -22.07 -8.24 55.29
CA ILE A 14 -22.35 -7.11 54.39
C ILE A 14 -23.32 -7.51 53.28
N LEU A 15 -23.14 -8.68 52.66
CA LEU A 15 -24.05 -9.18 51.62
C LEU A 15 -25.43 -9.51 52.19
N HIS A 16 -25.50 -10.02 53.41
CA HIS A 16 -26.76 -10.26 54.11
C HIS A 16 -27.46 -8.96 54.48
N ASP A 17 -26.73 -7.93 54.93
CA ASP A 17 -27.27 -6.62 55.29
C ASP A 17 -27.69 -5.81 54.05
N VAL A 18 -26.94 -5.92 52.95
CA VAL A 18 -27.31 -5.37 51.64
C VAL A 18 -28.54 -6.13 51.09
N GLY A 19 -28.56 -7.45 51.20
CA GLY A 19 -29.71 -8.28 50.80
C GLY A 19 -30.98 -7.98 51.61
N ALA A 20 -30.86 -7.77 52.93
CA ALA A 20 -31.94 -7.36 53.80
C ALA A 20 -32.41 -5.92 53.49
N SER A 21 -31.47 -5.02 53.22
CA SER A 21 -31.74 -3.63 52.82
C SER A 21 -32.29 -3.51 51.39
N LEU A 22 -32.13 -4.52 50.54
CA LEU A 22 -32.75 -4.56 49.20
C LEU A 22 -34.11 -5.25 49.23
N ARG A 23 -34.35 -6.18 50.16
CA ARG A 23 -35.67 -6.80 50.36
C ARG A 23 -36.76 -5.81 50.78
N GLN A 24 -36.41 -4.73 51.48
CA GLN A 24 -37.37 -3.65 51.78
C GLN A 24 -37.89 -2.92 50.51
N PHE A 25 -37.24 -3.17 49.36
CA PHE A 25 -37.62 -2.69 48.04
C PHE A 25 -38.06 -3.83 47.11
N GLN A 26 -38.49 -4.98 47.63
CA GLN A 26 -39.15 -6.00 46.81
C GLN A 26 -40.63 -5.66 46.62
N GLY A 27 -41.01 -5.35 45.38
CA GLY A 27 -42.37 -5.02 44.98
C GLY A 27 -42.37 -4.35 43.59
N SER A 28 -43.53 -4.23 42.95
CA SER A 28 -43.67 -3.62 41.62
C SER A 28 -43.16 -2.18 41.52
N ASN A 29 -43.05 -1.49 42.67
CA ASN A 29 -42.54 -0.11 42.77
C ASN A 29 -41.18 -0.03 43.49
N GLY A 30 -40.54 -1.16 43.77
CA GLY A 30 -39.31 -1.23 44.57
C GLY A 30 -38.10 -0.56 43.93
N LEU A 31 -37.90 -0.80 42.64
CA LEU A 31 -36.88 -0.13 41.83
C LEU A 31 -37.11 1.38 41.77
N ARG A 32 -38.37 1.83 41.66
CA ARG A 32 -38.73 3.25 41.69
C ARG A 32 -38.38 3.89 43.03
N CYS A 33 -38.62 3.20 44.14
CA CYS A 33 -38.26 3.68 45.47
C CYS A 33 -36.73 3.74 45.69
N LEU A 34 -35.96 2.82 45.09
CA LEU A 34 -34.48 2.87 45.08
C LEU A 34 -33.92 4.05 44.26
N PHE A 35 -34.60 4.41 43.17
CA PHE A 35 -34.30 5.60 42.38
C PHE A 35 -34.69 6.90 43.12
N ASP A 36 -35.89 6.94 43.71
CA ASP A 36 -36.40 8.12 44.41
C ASP A 36 -35.65 8.40 45.74
N GLN A 37 -35.05 7.36 46.37
CA GLN A 37 -34.25 7.49 47.58
C GLN A 37 -32.73 7.64 47.32
N GLY A 38 -32.30 7.75 46.06
CA GLY A 38 -30.91 8.09 45.69
C GLY A 38 -29.84 7.07 46.07
N LYS A 39 -30.21 5.85 46.47
CA LYS A 39 -29.26 4.81 46.91
C LYS A 39 -28.72 3.93 45.78
N LEU A 40 -29.34 3.96 44.62
CA LEU A 40 -28.77 3.45 43.37
C LEU A 40 -28.52 4.64 42.46
N SER A 41 -27.26 5.05 42.37
CA SER A 41 -26.82 5.91 41.28
C SER A 41 -27.25 5.25 39.96
N LEU A 42 -28.12 5.91 39.20
CA LEU A 42 -28.54 5.51 37.85
C LEU A 42 -27.31 5.22 36.96
N LEU A 43 -26.17 5.87 37.23
CA LEU A 43 -24.88 5.59 36.58
C LEU A 43 -24.28 4.22 36.94
N SER A 44 -24.48 3.73 38.17
CA SER A 44 -23.93 2.45 38.61
C SER A 44 -24.67 1.25 38.02
N ALA A 45 -25.99 1.36 37.79
CA ALA A 45 -26.79 0.30 37.16
C ALA A 45 -26.68 0.29 35.62
N MET A 46 -26.32 1.41 35.00
CA MET A 46 -26.11 1.50 33.54
C MET A 46 -24.68 1.12 33.11
N GLY A 47 -23.73 1.04 34.03
CA GLY A 47 -22.30 0.84 33.73
C GLY A 47 -21.86 -0.59 33.44
N GLU A 48 -22.63 -1.63 33.82
CA GLU A 48 -22.13 -3.02 33.81
C GLU A 48 -22.63 -3.93 32.67
N PHE A 49 -23.47 -3.49 31.72
CA PHE A 49 -24.04 -4.43 30.71
C PHE A 49 -24.06 -4.02 29.22
N LYS A 50 -23.37 -2.95 28.81
CA LYS A 50 -23.08 -2.65 27.41
C LYS A 50 -21.97 -1.61 27.35
N GLN A 51 -21.03 -1.73 26.41
CA GLN A 51 -20.08 -0.65 26.13
C GLN A 51 -20.87 0.66 25.96
N SER A 52 -20.51 1.71 26.69
CA SER A 52 -21.25 2.98 26.63
C SER A 52 -21.26 3.50 25.19
N SER A 53 -22.34 4.18 24.79
CA SER A 53 -22.46 4.74 23.43
C SER A 53 -21.28 5.67 23.11
N ASP A 54 -20.72 6.32 24.12
CA ASP A 54 -19.55 7.18 24.03
C ASP A 54 -18.29 6.39 23.67
N ALA A 55 -18.05 5.26 24.34
CA ALA A 55 -16.91 4.41 24.03
C ALA A 55 -17.00 3.78 22.63
N ILE A 56 -18.22 3.48 22.16
CA ILE A 56 -18.46 3.03 20.78
C ILE A 56 -18.16 4.18 19.79
N PHE A 57 -18.65 5.38 20.08
CA PHE A 57 -18.40 6.57 19.26
C PHE A 57 -16.90 6.89 19.19
N ASP A 58 -16.19 6.91 20.31
CA ASP A 58 -14.74 7.15 20.34
C ASP A 58 -13.96 6.11 19.54
N THR A 59 -14.33 4.83 19.67
CA THR A 59 -13.73 3.75 18.87
C THR A 59 -14.00 3.99 17.39
N ARG A 60 -15.22 4.37 17.01
CA ARG A 60 -15.58 4.70 15.63
C ARG A 60 -14.75 5.86 15.09
N MET A 61 -14.59 6.92 15.87
CA MET A 61 -13.81 8.10 15.46
C MET A 61 -12.31 7.77 15.29
N LYS A 62 -11.77 6.86 16.11
CA LYS A 62 -10.41 6.32 15.92
C LYS A 62 -10.29 5.57 14.59
N VAL A 63 -11.27 4.71 14.27
CA VAL A 63 -11.29 3.98 12.99
C VAL A 63 -11.34 4.97 11.81
N VAL A 64 -12.20 5.99 11.84
CA VAL A 64 -12.26 7.02 10.78
C VAL A 64 -10.91 7.72 10.63
N SER A 65 -10.26 8.09 11.73
CA SER A 65 -8.92 8.70 11.70
C SER A 65 -7.85 7.78 11.13
N GLN A 66 -7.90 6.48 11.44
CA GLN A 66 -6.97 5.49 10.88
C GLN A 66 -7.21 5.29 9.38
N THR A 67 -8.47 5.19 8.96
CA THR A 67 -8.86 5.10 7.56
C THR A 67 -8.33 6.28 6.75
N ARG A 68 -8.43 7.51 7.28
CA ARG A 68 -7.84 8.71 6.68
C ARG A 68 -6.35 8.55 6.40
N VAL A 69 -5.59 8.10 7.40
CA VAL A 69 -4.13 7.89 7.28
C VAL A 69 -3.81 6.82 6.25
N SER A 70 -4.57 5.72 6.22
CA SER A 70 -4.38 4.66 5.22
C SER A 70 -4.62 5.15 3.80
N ILE A 71 -5.64 5.99 3.56
CA ILE A 71 -5.94 6.52 2.23
C ILE A 71 -4.84 7.47 1.75
N LEU A 72 -4.32 8.33 2.63
CA LEU A 72 -3.18 9.19 2.33
C LEU A 72 -1.98 8.35 1.86
N LYS A 73 -1.63 7.30 2.62
CA LYS A 73 -0.53 6.41 2.26
C LYS A 73 -0.77 5.69 0.92
N LEU A 74 -1.99 5.24 0.66
CA LEU A 74 -2.33 4.61 -0.62
C LEU A 74 -2.16 5.59 -1.78
N SER A 75 -2.56 6.85 -1.60
CA SER A 75 -2.36 7.90 -2.62
C SER A 75 -0.87 8.13 -2.90
N ASP A 76 -0.04 8.17 -1.85
CA ASP A 76 1.41 8.30 -1.99
C ASP A 76 1.99 7.11 -2.78
N TYR A 77 1.52 5.89 -2.50
CA TYR A 77 1.97 4.69 -3.23
C TYR A 77 1.56 4.70 -4.70
N TYR A 78 0.32 5.09 -5.03
CA TYR A 78 -0.10 5.22 -6.43
C TYR A 78 0.75 6.25 -7.18
N ALA A 79 0.96 7.42 -6.58
CA ALA A 79 1.81 8.46 -7.16
C ALA A 79 3.27 7.98 -7.35
N ALA A 80 3.82 7.25 -6.38
CA ALA A 80 5.17 6.70 -6.46
C ALA A 80 5.32 5.68 -7.60
N VAL A 81 4.33 4.80 -7.82
CA VAL A 81 4.33 3.88 -8.96
C VAL A 81 4.29 4.65 -10.28
N GLY A 82 3.39 5.64 -10.41
CA GLY A 82 3.32 6.48 -11.60
C GLY A 82 4.66 7.16 -11.92
N LYS A 83 5.32 7.75 -10.92
CA LYS A 83 6.64 8.37 -11.06
C LYS A 83 7.73 7.37 -11.48
N THR A 84 7.67 6.14 -10.97
CA THR A 84 8.62 5.07 -11.31
C THR A 84 8.47 4.70 -12.78
N VAL A 85 7.24 4.55 -13.27
CA VAL A 85 6.96 4.26 -14.69
C VAL A 85 7.41 5.43 -15.58
N GLU A 86 7.11 6.66 -15.19
CA GLU A 86 7.56 7.86 -15.91
C GLU A 86 9.08 7.88 -16.07
N THR A 87 9.81 7.63 -14.98
CA THR A 87 11.27 7.61 -14.96
C THR A 87 11.84 6.51 -15.85
N LEU A 88 11.29 5.29 -15.78
CA LEU A 88 11.72 4.17 -16.61
C LEU A 88 11.57 4.49 -18.11
N PHE A 89 10.44 5.07 -18.50
CA PHE A 89 10.18 5.35 -19.91
C PHE A 89 10.99 6.54 -20.42
N LEU A 90 11.34 7.49 -19.57
CA LEU A 90 12.30 8.54 -19.90
C LEU A 90 13.70 7.95 -20.15
N GLN A 91 14.15 7.00 -19.32
CA GLN A 91 15.42 6.31 -19.54
C GLN A 91 15.44 5.48 -20.81
N ILE A 92 14.31 4.85 -21.16
CA ILE A 92 14.17 4.14 -22.45
C ILE A 92 14.22 5.13 -23.61
N ASP A 93 13.58 6.29 -23.49
CA ASP A 93 13.63 7.37 -24.50
C ASP A 93 15.07 7.84 -24.76
N ASP A 94 15.83 8.09 -23.68
CA ASP A 94 17.23 8.48 -23.73
C ASP A 94 18.09 7.38 -24.39
N LEU A 95 17.90 6.12 -23.98
CA LEU A 95 18.61 4.97 -24.55
C LEU A 95 18.37 4.84 -26.06
N LEU A 96 17.11 4.93 -26.50
CA LEU A 96 16.76 4.85 -27.92
C LEU A 96 17.33 6.03 -28.72
N SER A 97 17.42 7.22 -28.11
CA SER A 97 18.04 8.40 -28.71
C SER A 97 19.54 8.23 -28.89
N GLU A 98 20.22 7.71 -27.87
CA GLU A 98 21.66 7.46 -27.93
C GLU A 98 21.99 6.37 -28.96
N LEU A 99 21.16 5.33 -29.08
CA LEU A 99 21.31 4.31 -30.12
C LEU A 99 21.14 4.89 -31.53
N TYR A 100 20.23 5.86 -31.71
CA TYR A 100 20.09 6.59 -32.97
C TYR A 100 21.33 7.44 -33.26
N HIS A 101 21.87 8.14 -32.26
CA HIS A 101 23.08 8.94 -32.43
C HIS A 101 24.32 8.07 -32.73
N PHE A 102 24.45 6.94 -32.04
CA PHE A 102 25.47 5.94 -32.34
C PHE A 102 25.40 5.48 -33.80
N LYS A 103 24.20 5.23 -34.31
CA LYS A 103 23.99 4.91 -35.72
C LYS A 103 24.46 6.05 -36.63
N GLU A 104 24.09 7.30 -36.34
CA GLU A 104 24.53 8.44 -37.14
C GLU A 104 26.06 8.59 -37.18
N ILE A 105 26.75 8.33 -36.07
CA ILE A 105 28.21 8.39 -36.02
C ILE A 105 28.83 7.23 -36.79
N CYS A 106 28.42 6.00 -36.48
CA CYS A 106 29.09 4.80 -36.97
C CYS A 106 28.67 4.43 -38.39
N GLU A 107 27.37 4.44 -38.70
CA GLU A 107 26.86 3.97 -39.99
C GLU A 107 26.94 5.05 -41.07
N ASN A 108 26.61 6.32 -40.79
CA ASN A 108 26.75 7.37 -41.81
C ASN A 108 28.22 7.62 -42.20
N HIS A 109 29.19 7.38 -41.30
CA HIS A 109 30.62 7.40 -41.67
C HIS A 109 31.02 6.21 -42.58
N LEU A 110 30.34 5.06 -42.45
CA LEU A 110 30.60 3.88 -43.29
C LEU A 110 29.91 3.99 -44.66
N GLU A 111 28.71 4.60 -44.72
CA GLU A 111 27.92 4.81 -45.95
C GLU A 111 28.49 5.90 -46.88
N MET A 112 29.29 6.85 -46.38
CA MET A 112 30.05 7.79 -47.22
C MET A 112 30.98 7.10 -48.26
N THR A 113 31.16 5.77 -48.14
CA THR A 113 31.96 4.94 -49.06
C THR A 113 31.15 4.00 -49.96
N ASN A 114 29.84 3.82 -49.77
CA ASN A 114 29.02 2.94 -50.62
C ASN A 114 27.65 3.55 -50.91
N GLU A 115 27.38 3.83 -52.18
CA GLU A 115 26.05 4.19 -52.68
C GLU A 115 25.09 3.00 -52.48
N CYS A 116 24.40 2.96 -51.35
CA CYS A 116 23.16 2.21 -51.23
C CYS A 116 22.26 2.86 -50.17
N ALA A 117 21.43 3.80 -50.60
CA ALA A 117 20.32 4.29 -49.81
C ALA A 117 19.24 3.19 -49.75
N SER A 118 19.43 2.19 -48.88
CA SER A 118 18.32 1.31 -48.51
C SER A 118 17.49 2.04 -47.46
N GLU A 119 16.21 2.25 -47.74
CA GLU A 119 15.28 2.94 -46.84
C GLU A 119 15.36 2.35 -45.42
N ASP A 120 15.62 3.25 -44.47
CA ASP A 120 15.94 3.00 -43.07
C ASP A 120 14.71 2.59 -42.23
N ALA A 121 13.91 1.65 -42.75
CA ALA A 121 12.60 1.26 -42.21
C ALA A 121 12.68 0.75 -40.75
N GLY A 122 13.83 0.17 -40.37
CA GLY A 122 14.11 -0.25 -38.99
C GLY A 122 14.15 0.92 -38.01
N PHE A 123 14.90 1.97 -38.32
CA PHE A 123 15.00 3.16 -37.45
C PHE A 123 13.74 4.03 -37.47
N GLY A 124 13.02 4.07 -38.60
CA GLY A 124 11.68 4.65 -38.63
C GLY A 124 10.71 3.97 -37.64
N SER A 125 10.79 2.64 -37.55
CA SER A 125 10.00 1.85 -36.59
C SER A 125 10.43 2.09 -35.14
N ILE A 126 11.75 2.23 -34.89
CA ILE A 126 12.29 2.57 -33.57
C ILE A 126 11.79 3.93 -33.09
N ASN A 127 11.89 4.97 -33.93
CA ASN A 127 11.45 6.32 -33.57
C ASN A 127 9.93 6.39 -33.38
N SER A 128 9.15 5.69 -34.21
CA SER A 128 7.70 5.58 -34.03
C SER A 128 7.34 4.94 -32.69
N MET A 129 8.01 3.84 -32.31
CA MET A 129 7.77 3.18 -31.03
C MET A 129 8.23 4.00 -29.84
N LYS A 130 9.35 4.73 -29.96
CA LYS A 130 9.80 5.70 -28.95
C LYS A 130 8.68 6.69 -28.60
N ILE A 131 8.09 7.34 -29.61
CA ILE A 131 6.98 8.30 -29.43
C ILE A 131 5.77 7.61 -28.79
N LYS A 132 5.41 6.41 -29.26
CA LYS A 132 4.26 5.65 -28.75
C LYS A 132 4.43 5.25 -27.28
N LEU A 133 5.58 4.71 -26.90
CA LEU A 133 5.90 4.32 -25.52
C LEU A 133 5.90 5.55 -24.59
N GLY A 134 6.47 6.67 -25.04
CA GLY A 134 6.41 7.93 -24.29
C GLY A 134 4.99 8.46 -24.10
N ALA A 135 4.13 8.33 -25.12
CA ALA A 135 2.71 8.69 -25.00
C ALA A 135 1.96 7.78 -24.00
N LEU A 136 2.16 6.46 -24.08
CA LEU A 136 1.56 5.47 -23.17
C LEU A 136 1.94 5.75 -21.71
N SER A 137 3.21 6.07 -21.45
CA SER A 137 3.69 6.39 -20.10
C SER A 137 3.00 7.65 -19.54
N ARG A 138 2.92 8.73 -20.34
CA ARG A 138 2.23 9.96 -19.93
C ARG A 138 0.74 9.75 -19.70
N GLU A 139 0.09 8.92 -20.53
CA GLU A 139 -1.31 8.56 -20.38
C GLU A 139 -1.54 7.83 -19.05
N LEU A 140 -0.75 6.79 -18.76
CA LEU A 140 -0.83 6.07 -17.48
C LEU A 140 -0.64 6.99 -16.28
N VAL A 141 0.36 7.88 -16.31
CA VAL A 141 0.63 8.81 -15.20
C VAL A 141 -0.55 9.77 -14.98
N SER A 142 -1.11 10.30 -16.07
CA SER A 142 -2.29 11.16 -16.02
C SER A 142 -3.50 10.42 -15.45
N ASP A 143 -3.68 9.17 -15.85
CA ASP A 143 -4.75 8.28 -15.41
C ASP A 143 -4.65 7.94 -13.93
N ILE A 144 -3.47 7.55 -13.45
CA ILE A 144 -3.21 7.29 -12.02
C ILE A 144 -3.51 8.54 -11.20
N ARG A 145 -3.07 9.71 -11.67
CA ARG A 145 -3.31 10.99 -10.99
C ARG A 145 -4.79 11.32 -10.90
N THR A 146 -5.53 11.13 -11.99
CA THR A 146 -6.94 11.55 -12.08
C THR A 146 -7.86 10.53 -11.41
N ASN A 147 -7.70 9.25 -11.73
CA ASN A 147 -8.63 8.20 -11.35
C ASN A 147 -8.30 7.57 -10.00
N CYS A 148 -7.03 7.50 -9.60
CA CYS A 148 -6.66 6.90 -8.31
C CYS A 148 -6.48 7.99 -7.25
N CYS A 149 -5.53 8.91 -7.48
CA CYS A 149 -5.22 9.96 -6.53
C CYS A 149 -6.39 10.97 -6.40
N GLY A 150 -7.05 11.31 -7.52
CA GLY A 150 -8.21 12.21 -7.51
C GLY A 150 -9.41 11.66 -6.74
N ILE A 151 -9.73 10.36 -6.90
CA ILE A 151 -10.79 9.70 -6.12
C ILE A 151 -10.44 9.72 -4.63
N GLN A 152 -9.18 9.38 -4.28
CA GLN A 152 -8.74 9.39 -2.89
C GLN A 152 -8.74 10.78 -2.26
N ALA A 153 -8.36 11.82 -3.01
CA ALA A 153 -8.43 13.21 -2.56
C ALA A 153 -9.87 13.63 -2.22
N SER A 154 -10.84 13.26 -3.08
CA SER A 154 -12.27 13.50 -2.83
C SER A 154 -12.77 12.75 -1.57
N SER A 155 -12.39 11.48 -1.42
CA SER A 155 -12.72 10.71 -0.21
C SER A 155 -12.12 11.32 1.05
N LEU A 156 -10.88 11.83 1.00
CA LEU A 156 -10.23 12.51 2.12
C LEU A 156 -10.96 13.79 2.52
N GLU A 157 -11.39 14.60 1.56
CA GLU A 157 -12.18 15.82 1.84
C GLU A 157 -13.50 15.47 2.55
N GLN A 158 -14.19 14.42 2.09
CA GLN A 158 -15.42 13.97 2.72
C GLN A 158 -15.18 13.44 4.14
N ILE A 159 -14.10 12.69 4.34
CA ILE A 159 -13.71 12.20 5.67
C ILE A 159 -13.46 13.36 6.62
N ASP A 160 -12.66 14.35 6.21
CA ASP A 160 -12.32 15.50 7.05
C ASP A 160 -13.55 16.32 7.42
N LYS A 161 -14.44 16.56 6.46
CA LYS A 161 -15.69 17.29 6.67
C LYS A 161 -16.60 16.57 7.69
N ILE A 162 -16.85 15.28 7.49
CA ILE A 162 -17.77 14.51 8.35
C ILE A 162 -17.14 14.23 9.72
N TYR A 163 -15.85 13.93 9.78
CA TYR A 163 -15.12 13.73 11.04
C TYR A 163 -15.22 14.97 11.94
N MET A 164 -14.91 16.14 11.38
CA MET A 164 -14.99 17.40 12.13
C MET A 164 -16.42 17.75 12.52
N SER A 165 -17.40 17.58 11.62
CA SER A 165 -18.81 17.81 11.93
C SER A 165 -19.29 16.90 13.07
N ALA A 166 -19.00 15.60 12.99
CA ALA A 166 -19.43 14.63 14.00
C ALA A 166 -18.82 14.94 15.38
N LYS A 167 -17.52 15.25 15.41
CA LYS A 167 -16.81 15.61 16.64
C LYS A 167 -17.40 16.87 17.28
N CYS A 168 -17.68 17.90 16.48
CA CYS A 168 -18.29 19.15 16.96
C CYS A 168 -19.73 18.97 17.44
N ASP A 169 -20.55 18.22 16.70
CA ASP A 169 -21.97 18.01 17.05
C ASP A 169 -22.10 17.23 18.35
N VAL A 170 -21.38 16.11 18.48
CA VAL A 170 -21.37 15.30 19.71
C VAL A 170 -20.76 16.08 20.87
N GLY A 171 -19.64 16.77 20.66
CA GLY A 171 -19.00 17.56 21.70
C GLY A 171 -19.88 18.69 22.24
N ARG A 172 -20.64 19.37 21.37
CA ARG A 172 -21.62 20.39 21.78
C ARG A 172 -22.75 19.79 22.60
N ALA A 173 -23.33 18.68 22.14
CA ALA A 173 -24.43 18.01 22.85
C ALA A 173 -23.98 17.46 24.22
N GLN A 174 -22.78 16.88 24.28
CA GLN A 174 -22.16 16.41 25.52
C GLN A 174 -21.95 17.56 26.50
N THR A 175 -21.39 18.67 26.04
CA THR A 175 -21.14 19.85 26.88
C THR A 175 -22.45 20.41 27.45
N ALA A 176 -23.50 20.52 26.62
CA ALA A 176 -24.82 20.97 27.06
C ALA A 176 -25.44 20.05 28.10
N PHE A 177 -25.32 18.72 27.91
CA PHE A 177 -25.75 17.72 28.86
C PHE A 177 -24.98 17.82 30.19
N ASP A 178 -23.65 17.93 30.15
CA ASP A 178 -22.82 18.04 31.34
C ASP A 178 -23.10 19.31 32.16
N VAL A 179 -23.37 20.44 31.51
CA VAL A 179 -23.78 21.67 32.21
C VAL A 179 -25.09 21.45 32.97
N LYS A 180 -26.10 20.88 32.32
CA LYS A 180 -27.38 20.58 32.98
C LYS A 180 -27.23 19.55 34.10
N ARG A 181 -26.37 18.54 33.90
CA ARG A 181 -26.07 17.50 34.89
C ARG A 181 -25.43 18.10 36.14
N ARG A 182 -24.41 18.95 35.98
CA ARG A 182 -23.76 19.65 37.10
C ARG A 182 -24.74 20.57 37.82
N ASN A 183 -25.57 21.32 37.09
CA ASN A 183 -26.58 22.17 37.71
C ASN A 183 -27.56 21.35 38.56
N ALA A 184 -28.05 20.21 38.05
CA ALA A 184 -28.93 19.32 38.81
C ALA A 184 -28.24 18.78 40.09
N GLN A 185 -26.96 18.39 40.01
CA GLN A 185 -26.18 17.92 41.16
C GLN A 185 -26.03 19.01 42.24
N VAL A 186 -25.73 20.25 41.84
CA VAL A 186 -25.66 21.39 42.78
C VAL A 186 -27.00 21.60 43.49
N TYR A 187 -28.12 21.57 42.75
CA TYR A 187 -29.45 21.72 43.34
C TYR A 187 -29.86 20.54 44.24
N GLU A 188 -29.38 19.34 43.94
CA GLU A 188 -29.57 18.14 44.78
C GLU A 188 -28.83 18.28 46.13
N GLU A 189 -27.58 18.76 46.10
CA GLU A 189 -26.80 19.08 47.30
C GLU A 189 -27.43 20.21 48.12
N GLU A 190 -27.87 21.29 47.46
CA GLU A 190 -28.57 22.40 48.10
C GLU A 190 -29.89 21.95 48.76
N LEU A 191 -30.64 21.05 48.10
CA LEU A 191 -31.85 20.44 48.67
C LEU A 191 -31.52 19.60 49.91
N PHE A 192 -30.44 18.81 49.87
CA PHE A 192 -30.00 18.03 51.02
C PHE A 192 -29.70 18.92 52.24
N VAL A 193 -28.96 20.01 52.05
CA VAL A 193 -28.68 20.99 53.11
C VAL A 193 -29.97 21.65 53.61
N THR A 194 -30.87 22.02 52.70
CA THR A 194 -32.11 22.73 53.04
C THR A 194 -33.11 21.85 53.77
N ARG A 195 -33.12 20.53 53.51
CA ARG A 195 -33.92 19.57 54.30
C ARG A 195 -33.50 19.52 55.78
N SER A 196 -32.24 19.84 56.09
CA SER A 196 -31.71 19.83 57.46
C SER A 196 -31.86 21.15 58.23
N LYS A 197 -31.94 22.30 57.52
CA LYS A 197 -31.86 23.65 58.12
C LYS A 197 -32.96 24.62 57.68
N GLY A 198 -33.69 24.31 56.62
CA GLY A 198 -34.66 25.19 55.98
C GLY A 198 -36.08 25.03 56.52
N SER A 199 -36.95 25.99 56.21
CA SER A 199 -38.37 25.86 56.48
C SER A 199 -39.04 24.90 55.49
N GLN A 200 -40.17 24.30 55.87
CA GLN A 200 -40.91 23.37 55.01
C GLN A 200 -41.30 23.98 53.65
N ASN A 201 -41.59 25.29 53.61
CA ASN A 201 -41.88 25.99 52.36
C ASN A 201 -40.64 26.15 51.47
N GLN A 202 -39.45 26.37 52.05
CA GLN A 202 -38.20 26.44 51.30
C GLN A 202 -37.83 25.08 50.69
N VAL A 203 -38.03 23.99 51.44
CA VAL A 203 -37.83 22.62 50.94
C VAL A 203 -38.73 22.35 49.74
N LYS A 204 -40.04 22.63 49.84
CA LYS A 204 -40.99 22.44 48.72
C LYS A 204 -40.62 23.22 47.47
N GLN A 205 -40.17 24.46 47.60
CA GLN A 205 -39.74 25.27 46.45
C GLN A 205 -38.49 24.69 45.76
N MET A 206 -37.56 24.15 46.54
CA MET A 206 -36.35 23.53 46.00
C MET A 206 -36.62 22.18 45.35
N GLU A 207 -37.53 21.37 45.91
CA GLU A 207 -37.98 20.13 45.28
C GLU A 207 -38.63 20.39 43.92
N PHE A 208 -39.47 21.43 43.81
CA PHE A 208 -40.06 21.83 42.53
C PHE A 208 -38.99 22.27 41.51
N LYS A 209 -38.02 23.08 41.93
CA LYS A 209 -36.91 23.52 41.06
C LYS A 209 -36.04 22.36 40.59
N LEU A 210 -35.70 21.44 41.50
CA LEU A 210 -34.93 20.25 41.19
C LEU A 210 -35.69 19.35 40.20
N HIS A 211 -36.99 19.15 40.42
CA HIS A 211 -37.81 18.37 39.49
C HIS A 211 -37.79 18.95 38.06
N SER A 212 -37.99 20.27 37.92
CA SER A 212 -37.90 20.96 36.62
C SER A 212 -36.49 20.90 36.00
N LEU A 213 -35.43 20.87 36.82
CA LEU A 213 -34.06 20.66 36.32
C LEU A 213 -33.82 19.23 35.83
N LEU A 214 -34.36 18.23 36.53
CA LEU A 214 -34.26 16.82 36.15
C LEU A 214 -35.02 16.52 34.85
N GLU A 215 -36.19 17.13 34.63
CA GLU A 215 -36.91 17.05 33.34
C GLU A 215 -36.05 17.61 32.19
N ARG A 216 -35.49 18.82 32.37
CA ARG A 216 -34.61 19.44 31.37
C ARG A 216 -33.31 18.66 31.15
N LEU A 217 -32.81 17.97 32.18
CA LEU A 217 -31.65 17.08 32.08
C LEU A 217 -32.00 15.84 31.27
N HIS A 218 -33.17 15.24 31.50
CA HIS A 218 -33.65 14.11 30.73
C HIS A 218 -33.80 14.45 29.24
N GLU A 219 -34.42 15.58 28.90
CA GLU A 219 -34.50 16.08 27.52
C GLU A 219 -33.11 16.27 26.89
N SER A 220 -32.16 16.82 27.65
CA SER A 220 -30.79 17.00 27.17
C SER A 220 -30.05 15.68 26.97
N GLY A 221 -30.33 14.68 27.80
CA GLY A 221 -29.79 13.33 27.65
C GLY A 221 -30.29 12.68 26.37
N ASN A 222 -31.58 12.84 26.06
CA ASN A 222 -32.16 12.36 24.79
C ASN A 222 -31.49 13.05 23.59
N GLN A 223 -31.32 14.37 23.63
CA GLN A 223 -30.61 15.12 22.58
C GLN A 223 -29.16 14.66 22.39
N TYR A 224 -28.45 14.36 23.49
CA TYR A 224 -27.09 13.83 23.42
C TYR A 224 -27.04 12.43 22.80
N HIS A 225 -27.93 11.54 23.23
CA HIS A 225 -28.02 10.19 22.65
C HIS A 225 -28.42 10.20 21.18
N ASP A 226 -29.33 11.09 20.78
CA ASP A 226 -29.70 11.28 19.38
C ASP A 226 -28.49 11.79 18.57
N ALA A 227 -27.75 12.78 19.08
CA ALA A 227 -26.54 13.28 18.44
C ALA A 227 -25.47 12.19 18.27
N LEU A 228 -25.25 11.33 19.28
CA LEU A 228 -24.36 10.17 19.17
C LEU A 228 -24.84 9.21 18.08
N ARG A 229 -26.11 8.79 18.14
CA ARG A 229 -26.69 7.83 17.20
C ARG A 229 -26.61 8.32 15.76
N ASP A 230 -26.96 9.58 15.52
CA ASP A 230 -27.01 10.14 14.18
C ASP A 230 -25.61 10.33 13.60
N ASN A 231 -24.64 10.75 14.41
CA ASN A 231 -23.26 10.87 13.97
C ASN A 231 -22.55 9.51 13.82
N MET A 232 -22.92 8.50 14.62
CA MET A 232 -22.48 7.12 14.39
C MET A 232 -22.99 6.58 13.05
N LYS A 233 -24.25 6.86 12.68
CA LYS A 233 -24.79 6.49 11.36
C LYS A 233 -24.05 7.20 10.23
N LYS A 234 -23.84 8.52 10.33
CA LYS A 234 -23.09 9.30 9.32
C LYS A 234 -21.67 8.77 9.12
N THR A 235 -20.94 8.53 10.21
CA THR A 235 -19.57 8.00 10.15
C THR A 235 -19.52 6.56 9.67
N SER A 236 -20.52 5.73 9.97
CA SER A 236 -20.63 4.37 9.42
C SER A 236 -20.83 4.40 7.90
N PHE A 237 -21.76 5.22 7.41
CA PHE A 237 -22.00 5.38 5.98
C PHE A 237 -20.77 5.92 5.25
N LEU A 238 -20.09 6.91 5.84
CA LEU A 238 -18.82 7.41 5.32
C LEU A 238 -17.77 6.30 5.17
N LEU A 239 -17.58 5.47 6.20
CA LEU A 239 -16.60 4.37 6.15
C LEU A 239 -16.93 3.36 5.06
N GLU A 240 -18.21 3.06 4.86
CA GLU A 240 -18.68 2.17 3.80
C GLU A 240 -18.41 2.76 2.40
N GLN A 241 -18.79 4.01 2.18
CA GLN A 241 -18.54 4.73 0.93
C GLN A 241 -17.04 4.84 0.64
N THR A 242 -16.25 5.15 1.66
CA THR A 242 -14.80 5.25 1.58
C THR A 242 -14.16 3.91 1.24
N SER A 243 -14.66 2.83 1.84
CA SER A 243 -14.21 1.46 1.53
C SER A 243 -14.47 1.14 0.06
N MET A 244 -15.71 1.32 -0.42
CA MET A 244 -16.07 1.04 -1.81
C MET A 244 -15.25 1.87 -2.82
N THR A 245 -15.11 3.17 -2.57
CA THR A 245 -14.33 4.07 -3.45
C THR A 245 -12.84 3.70 -3.46
N THR A 246 -12.27 3.33 -2.32
CA THR A 246 -10.87 2.91 -2.22
C THR A 246 -10.62 1.60 -2.99
N TRP A 247 -11.50 0.60 -2.84
CA TRP A 247 -11.43 -0.64 -3.60
C TRP A 247 -11.62 -0.42 -5.09
N SER A 248 -12.55 0.46 -5.48
CA SER A 248 -12.76 0.83 -6.87
C SER A 248 -11.52 1.50 -7.48
N ALA A 249 -10.88 2.44 -6.75
CA ALA A 249 -9.65 3.08 -7.19
C ALA A 249 -8.50 2.07 -7.37
N ALA A 250 -8.38 1.09 -6.46
CA ALA A 250 -7.40 0.01 -6.58
C ALA A 250 -7.65 -0.88 -7.81
N ASN A 251 -8.91 -1.24 -8.07
CA ASN A 251 -9.26 -2.03 -9.25
C ASN A 251 -8.92 -1.28 -10.55
N VAL A 252 -9.28 0.00 -10.63
CA VAL A 252 -8.96 0.85 -11.79
C VAL A 252 -7.45 0.96 -11.97
N PHE A 253 -6.70 1.17 -10.87
CA PHE A 253 -5.24 1.23 -10.89
C PHE A 253 -4.62 -0.03 -11.51
N PHE A 254 -4.96 -1.22 -11.00
CA PHE A 254 -4.38 -2.46 -11.51
C PHE A 254 -4.83 -2.80 -12.93
N LEU A 255 -6.05 -2.42 -13.31
CA LEU A 255 -6.54 -2.58 -14.69
C LEU A 255 -5.76 -1.69 -15.68
N GLN A 256 -5.55 -0.42 -15.33
CA GLN A 256 -4.78 0.52 -16.15
C GLN A 256 -3.31 0.08 -16.24
N LEU A 257 -2.73 -0.34 -15.11
CA LEU A 257 -1.35 -0.85 -15.08
C LEU A 257 -1.19 -2.11 -15.93
N GLY A 258 -2.15 -3.05 -15.87
CA GLY A 258 -2.15 -4.26 -16.68
C GLY A 258 -2.27 -3.97 -18.18
N THR A 259 -3.19 -3.08 -18.56
CA THR A 259 -3.35 -2.64 -19.95
C THR A 259 -2.08 -1.98 -20.46
N PHE A 260 -1.51 -1.08 -19.66
CA PHE A 260 -0.26 -0.40 -19.98
C PHE A 260 0.90 -1.38 -20.24
N PHE A 261 1.14 -2.34 -19.34
CA PHE A 261 2.24 -3.28 -19.53
C PHE A 261 2.02 -4.19 -20.73
N LYS A 262 0.77 -4.59 -21.01
CA LYS A 262 0.44 -5.35 -22.21
C LYS A 262 0.80 -4.57 -23.49
N ASP A 263 0.40 -3.30 -23.55
CA ASP A 263 0.67 -2.45 -24.71
C ASP A 263 2.16 -2.13 -24.83
N ALA A 264 2.84 -1.86 -23.72
CA ALA A 264 4.29 -1.65 -23.67
C ALA A 264 5.06 -2.88 -24.17
N MET A 265 4.69 -4.08 -23.71
CA MET A 265 5.32 -5.34 -24.15
C MET A 265 5.16 -5.56 -25.65
N SER A 266 3.97 -5.34 -26.21
CA SER A 266 3.77 -5.40 -27.66
C SER A 266 4.65 -4.39 -28.40
N GLY A 267 4.90 -3.24 -27.78
CA GLY A 267 5.82 -2.24 -28.31
C GLY A 267 7.28 -2.66 -28.28
N PHE A 268 7.71 -3.31 -27.21
CA PHE A 268 9.06 -3.85 -27.09
C PHE A 268 9.32 -5.00 -28.09
N GLU A 269 8.32 -5.84 -28.39
CA GLU A 269 8.43 -6.86 -29.43
C GLU A 269 8.70 -6.24 -30.82
N VAL A 270 8.03 -5.13 -31.15
CA VAL A 270 8.29 -4.37 -32.38
C VAL A 270 9.71 -3.80 -32.39
N LEU A 271 10.18 -3.27 -31.27
CA LEU A 271 11.56 -2.78 -31.15
C LEU A 271 12.59 -3.88 -31.35
N VAL A 272 12.40 -5.06 -30.75
CA VAL A 272 13.27 -6.23 -30.95
C VAL A 272 13.33 -6.63 -32.42
N GLY A 273 12.17 -6.66 -33.10
CA GLY A 273 12.10 -6.91 -34.54
C GLY A 273 12.86 -5.85 -35.35
N ALA A 274 12.71 -4.58 -35.02
CA ALA A 274 13.39 -3.47 -35.68
C ALA A 274 14.92 -3.54 -35.49
N PHE A 275 15.40 -3.79 -34.27
CA PHE A 275 16.83 -3.97 -33.99
C PHE A 275 17.42 -5.19 -34.71
N SER A 276 16.66 -6.28 -34.82
CA SER A 276 17.08 -7.47 -35.57
C SER A 276 17.23 -7.17 -37.06
N SER A 277 16.36 -6.33 -37.62
CA SER A 277 16.44 -5.85 -39.01
C SER A 277 17.67 -4.96 -39.23
N VAL A 278 17.91 -4.01 -38.33
CA VAL A 278 19.11 -3.13 -38.36
C VAL A 278 20.40 -3.97 -38.35
N LYS A 279 20.48 -4.98 -37.48
CA LYS A 279 21.63 -5.89 -37.42
C LYS A 279 21.83 -6.73 -38.70
N ASN A 280 20.74 -7.11 -39.37
CA ASN A 280 20.76 -8.00 -40.53
C ASN A 280 20.94 -7.27 -41.88
N ASN A 281 20.78 -5.95 -41.93
CA ASN A 281 21.10 -5.14 -43.12
C ASN A 281 22.61 -4.98 -43.37
N LEU A 282 23.46 -5.48 -42.47
CA LEU A 282 24.90 -5.40 -42.60
C LEU A 282 25.46 -6.59 -43.39
N ASP A 283 25.53 -6.41 -44.71
CA ASP A 283 26.51 -7.09 -45.59
C ASP A 283 27.94 -7.02 -45.01
N VAL A 284 28.20 -6.13 -44.04
CA VAL A 284 29.42 -6.00 -43.26
C VAL A 284 29.77 -7.23 -42.42
N SER A 285 28.82 -7.95 -41.80
CA SER A 285 29.16 -9.19 -41.07
C SER A 285 29.65 -10.28 -42.02
N ARG A 286 29.03 -10.37 -43.20
CA ARG A 286 29.46 -11.26 -44.29
C ARG A 286 30.81 -10.82 -44.84
N ARG A 287 31.02 -9.52 -45.05
CA ARG A 287 32.27 -8.94 -45.59
C ARG A 287 33.44 -9.09 -44.61
N ILE A 288 33.23 -8.89 -43.31
CA ILE A 288 34.23 -9.13 -42.25
C ILE A 288 34.60 -10.61 -42.18
N ASN A 289 33.62 -11.52 -42.26
CA ASN A 289 33.94 -12.95 -42.27
C ASN A 289 34.70 -13.37 -43.52
N LEU A 290 34.37 -12.79 -44.69
CA LEU A 290 35.11 -13.03 -45.93
C LEU A 290 36.52 -12.41 -45.90
N GLU A 291 36.69 -11.22 -45.34
CA GLU A 291 38.02 -10.59 -45.18
C GLU A 291 38.88 -11.34 -44.15
N LYS A 292 38.30 -11.82 -43.05
CA LYS A 292 39.01 -12.68 -42.09
C LYS A 292 39.44 -14.00 -42.74
N GLN A 293 38.58 -14.61 -43.55
CA GLN A 293 38.94 -15.81 -44.32
C GLN A 293 40.02 -15.54 -45.36
N ALA A 294 39.94 -14.41 -46.07
CA ALA A 294 40.96 -14.01 -47.05
C ALA A 294 42.32 -13.73 -46.37
N ALA A 295 42.32 -13.02 -45.24
CA ALA A 295 43.53 -12.75 -44.46
C ALA A 295 44.16 -14.04 -43.90
N ALA A 296 43.33 -14.98 -43.39
CA ALA A 296 43.80 -16.28 -42.94
C ALA A 296 44.40 -17.11 -44.10
N ALA A 297 43.76 -17.11 -45.27
CA ALA A 297 44.27 -17.80 -46.45
C ALA A 297 45.59 -17.18 -46.97
N SER A 298 45.72 -15.85 -46.96
CA SER A 298 46.96 -15.15 -47.32
C SER A 298 48.09 -15.41 -46.33
N ALA A 299 47.79 -15.52 -45.04
CA ALA A 299 48.80 -15.88 -44.02
C ALA A 299 49.34 -17.30 -44.24
N VAL A 300 48.47 -18.27 -44.58
CA VAL A 300 48.85 -19.66 -44.90
C VAL A 300 49.64 -19.74 -46.21
N ALA A 301 49.28 -18.94 -47.21
CA ALA A 301 50.02 -18.84 -48.48
C ALA A 301 51.44 -18.26 -48.26
N ALA A 302 51.59 -17.27 -47.38
CA ALA A 302 52.89 -16.70 -47.04
C ALA A 302 53.80 -17.71 -46.32
N THR A 303 53.27 -18.51 -45.38
CA THR A 303 54.06 -19.57 -44.71
C THR A 303 54.44 -20.71 -45.65
N SER A 304 53.59 -21.08 -46.61
CA SER A 304 53.89 -22.14 -47.58
C SER A 304 54.92 -21.72 -48.65
N PHE A 305 55.06 -20.43 -48.95
CA PHE A 305 56.16 -19.91 -49.78
C PHE A 305 57.53 -19.92 -49.07
N PHE A 306 57.57 -19.78 -47.74
CA PHE A 306 58.81 -19.82 -46.97
C PHE A 306 59.42 -21.23 -46.84
N TYR A 307 58.63 -22.30 -46.96
CA TYR A 307 59.15 -23.67 -46.94
C TYR A 307 59.57 -24.20 -48.32
N ALA A 308 59.24 -23.51 -49.42
CA ALA A 308 59.55 -23.96 -50.78
C ALA A 308 60.93 -23.50 -51.31
N THR A 309 61.69 -22.71 -50.55
CA THR A 309 63.05 -22.24 -50.95
C THR A 309 64.20 -22.81 -50.11
N ALA A 310 63.95 -23.76 -49.20
CA ALA A 310 65.02 -24.44 -48.47
C ALA A 310 65.25 -25.86 -49.03
N THR A 311 66.20 -25.99 -49.96
CA THR A 311 66.88 -27.27 -50.25
C THR A 311 68.17 -27.37 -49.42
N PRO A 312 68.63 -28.58 -49.05
CA PRO A 312 69.23 -28.84 -47.75
C PRO A 312 70.75 -28.70 -47.73
N ARG A 313 71.30 -28.24 -46.60
CA ARG A 313 72.69 -28.57 -46.22
C ARG A 313 72.74 -29.04 -44.76
N GLN A 314 73.45 -30.14 -44.60
CA GLN A 314 73.61 -30.95 -43.39
C GLN A 314 74.37 -30.22 -42.26
N ASN A 315 73.97 -30.58 -41.04
CA ASN A 315 74.74 -30.73 -39.78
C ASN A 315 75.56 -29.54 -39.26
N GLU A 316 75.16 -29.02 -38.09
CA GLU A 316 75.78 -29.38 -36.80
C GLU A 316 74.93 -28.85 -35.62
N GLU A 317 74.93 -29.62 -34.52
CA GLU A 317 74.25 -29.41 -33.24
C GLU A 317 74.78 -28.18 -32.48
N GLU A 318 73.94 -27.46 -31.73
CA GLU A 318 73.81 -27.60 -30.25
C GLU A 318 73.00 -26.44 -29.61
N ALA A 319 72.13 -26.82 -28.65
CA ALA A 319 71.59 -26.06 -27.51
C ALA A 319 70.53 -24.93 -27.66
N GLY A 320 69.31 -25.21 -27.16
CA GLY A 320 68.59 -24.32 -26.24
C GLY A 320 67.22 -23.76 -26.69
N PRO A 321 66.22 -23.62 -25.79
CA PRO A 321 64.80 -23.85 -26.08
C PRO A 321 64.02 -22.58 -26.42
N THR A 322 63.04 -22.69 -27.33
CA THR A 322 61.97 -21.68 -27.44
C THR A 322 60.62 -22.34 -27.78
N MET A 323 59.72 -22.41 -26.80
CA MET A 323 58.27 -22.38 -27.01
C MET A 323 57.85 -20.88 -26.98
N PRO A 324 56.76 -20.43 -27.64
CA PRO A 324 55.42 -20.96 -27.33
C PRO A 324 54.33 -20.95 -28.43
N LEU A 325 53.30 -21.76 -28.13
CA LEU A 325 51.86 -21.62 -28.37
C LEU A 325 51.35 -20.81 -29.58
N THR A 326 50.54 -21.48 -30.40
CA THR A 326 49.33 -20.87 -30.97
C THR A 326 48.10 -21.61 -30.45
N HIS A 327 47.33 -20.89 -29.63
CA HIS A 327 46.00 -21.25 -29.15
C HIS A 327 45.02 -21.49 -30.31
N GLU A 328 44.24 -22.56 -30.20
CA GLU A 328 42.93 -22.67 -30.85
C GLU A 328 42.05 -21.49 -30.42
N LEU A 329 41.77 -20.59 -31.35
CA LEU A 329 40.69 -19.62 -31.20
C LEU A 329 39.37 -20.34 -31.50
N VAL A 330 38.64 -20.67 -30.45
CA VAL A 330 37.23 -21.06 -30.52
C VAL A 330 36.46 -19.93 -31.23
N ASP A 331 35.84 -20.30 -32.35
CA ASP A 331 35.02 -19.44 -33.19
C ASP A 331 33.74 -19.01 -32.44
N LEU A 332 33.70 -17.76 -31.98
CA LEU A 332 32.56 -17.13 -31.31
C LEU A 332 31.46 -16.66 -32.29
N PHE A 333 31.61 -16.90 -33.60
CA PHE A 333 30.71 -16.37 -34.63
C PHE A 333 30.20 -17.43 -35.62
N SER A 334 30.19 -18.70 -35.22
CA SER A 334 29.43 -19.72 -35.94
C SER A 334 27.92 -19.52 -35.72
N PRO A 335 27.09 -19.62 -36.76
CA PRO A 335 25.64 -19.57 -36.60
C PRO A 335 25.17 -20.80 -35.85
N GLN A 336 24.49 -20.63 -34.72
CA GLN A 336 23.67 -21.71 -34.16
C GLN A 336 22.65 -22.08 -35.23
N ARG A 337 22.83 -23.27 -35.82
CA ARG A 337 21.82 -23.88 -36.67
C ARG A 337 20.55 -24.04 -35.85
N ASP A 338 19.48 -23.59 -36.46
CA ASP A 338 18.10 -23.80 -36.06
C ASP A 338 17.85 -25.31 -35.89
N ASP A 339 17.64 -25.75 -34.66
CA ASP A 339 17.03 -27.04 -34.35
C ASP A 339 15.93 -26.78 -33.29
N GLY A 340 14.70 -26.75 -33.79
CA GLY A 340 13.50 -27.29 -33.14
C GLY A 340 13.22 -26.93 -31.67
N PHE A 341 12.10 -26.24 -31.46
CA PHE A 341 11.30 -26.23 -30.24
C PHE A 341 11.48 -27.50 -29.36
N ALA A 342 12.02 -27.31 -28.15
CA ALA A 342 11.77 -28.22 -27.03
C ALA A 342 11.76 -27.43 -25.71
N SER A 343 10.56 -27.29 -25.18
CA SER A 343 10.26 -26.93 -23.79
C SER A 343 10.97 -27.87 -22.82
N HIS A 344 11.88 -27.39 -21.97
CA HIS A 344 12.15 -28.04 -20.69
C HIS A 344 12.59 -27.01 -19.65
N LEU A 345 11.61 -26.59 -18.83
CA LEU A 345 11.84 -26.25 -17.43
C LEU A 345 12.70 -27.35 -16.80
N ASN A 346 13.81 -26.97 -16.17
CA ASN A 346 14.34 -27.73 -15.05
C ASN A 346 14.91 -26.78 -14.00
N LEU A 347 14.18 -26.71 -12.89
CA LEU A 347 14.73 -26.45 -11.57
C LEU A 347 15.92 -27.37 -11.33
N THR A 348 16.97 -26.84 -10.72
CA THR A 348 17.71 -27.63 -9.72
C THR A 348 18.32 -26.70 -8.69
N GLU A 349 17.88 -26.92 -7.45
CA GLU A 349 18.36 -26.30 -6.22
C GLU A 349 19.74 -26.81 -5.79
N TYR A 350 20.27 -26.11 -4.78
CA TYR A 350 21.28 -26.45 -3.78
C TYR A 350 22.74 -25.99 -4.00
N SER A 351 23.09 -24.92 -3.28
CA SER A 351 24.16 -25.00 -2.28
C SER A 351 23.94 -23.97 -1.16
N GLU A 352 24.08 -24.46 0.07
CA GLU A 352 23.77 -23.87 1.38
C GLU A 352 24.80 -22.82 1.83
N ASN A 353 24.40 -21.79 2.62
CA ASN A 353 24.52 -21.80 4.09
C ASN A 353 24.35 -20.42 4.78
N GLN A 354 23.85 -20.48 6.03
CA GLN A 354 23.77 -19.47 7.11
C GLN A 354 22.66 -18.39 7.00
N GLY A 355 21.76 -18.18 7.98
CA GLY A 355 21.58 -18.77 9.29
C GLY A 355 20.33 -18.19 9.99
N THR A 356 19.59 -19.09 10.65
CA THR A 356 18.78 -18.92 11.87
C THR A 356 18.01 -17.60 12.10
N ARG A 357 16.68 -17.64 11.93
CA ARG A 357 15.74 -17.00 12.87
C ARG A 357 14.35 -17.65 12.81
N GLU A 358 13.85 -17.92 14.00
CA GLU A 358 12.64 -18.68 14.36
C GLU A 358 11.33 -17.86 14.18
N PHE A 359 10.20 -18.61 14.21
CA PHE A 359 8.79 -18.21 14.39
C PHE A 359 8.07 -17.56 13.18
N PHE A 360 6.87 -17.95 12.73
CA PHE A 360 5.64 -18.39 13.42
C PHE A 360 4.78 -19.29 12.48
N ASP A 361 4.21 -20.39 12.99
CA ASP A 361 3.14 -21.17 12.34
C ASP A 361 1.82 -20.39 12.37
N VAL A 362 1.16 -20.26 11.22
CA VAL A 362 -0.20 -19.72 11.07
C VAL A 362 -1.06 -20.83 10.48
N ASP A 363 -1.52 -21.74 11.32
CA ASP A 363 -2.49 -22.77 10.89
C ASP A 363 -3.42 -23.20 12.03
N ASP A 364 -4.01 -22.23 12.73
CA ASP A 364 -5.04 -22.50 13.75
C ASP A 364 -6.20 -21.48 13.73
N LEU A 365 -6.49 -20.87 12.56
CA LEU A 365 -7.54 -19.85 12.45
C LEU A 365 -8.76 -20.22 11.60
N LEU A 366 -8.93 -21.49 11.24
CA LEU A 366 -10.21 -22.00 10.73
C LEU A 366 -10.44 -23.47 11.11
N LYS A 367 -10.89 -23.70 12.36
CA LYS A 367 -11.83 -24.76 12.72
C LYS A 367 -12.56 -24.46 14.02
#